data_AF-A0A7S2MU67-F1
#
_entry.id   AF-A0A7S2MU67-F1
#
_cell.length_a   1.000
_cell.length_b   1.000
_cell.length_c   1.000
_cell.angle_alpha   90.00
_cell.angle_beta   90.00
_cell.angle_gamma   90.00
#
_symmetry.space_group_name_H-M   'P 1'
#
loop_
_entity.id
_entity.type
_entity.pdbx_description
1 polymer ?
#
loop_
_entity_poly.entity_id
_entity_poly.type
_entity_poly.pdbx_seq_one_letter_code
_entity_poly.pdbx_strand_id
1 'polypeptide(L)'
;AYAKACGGVAGVSTIAVLIVLYNASRMASGLQLAAWANANAEAKDAGHVDTRSASKAYLSRYLVLSVFTGVSCFCFFMAIQLAALRGSRRMHADLMQSLVSAEMRFFDMTPTGRALNRCLKDMATIDDNMPAAFRELFDSLIQCCVTVIIVSC
;
A
#
# COMPACT_ATOMS: atom_id res chain seq x y z
N ALA A 1 1.33 12.58 16.25
CA ALA A 1 0.94 13.79 15.48
C ALA A 1 0.61 13.46 14.01
N TYR A 2 1.49 12.77 13.28
CA TYR A 2 1.31 12.41 11.86
C TYR A 2 0.02 11.61 11.55
N ALA A 3 -0.30 10.57 12.33
CA ALA A 3 -1.53 9.78 12.17
C ALA A 3 -2.83 10.58 12.37
N LYS A 4 -2.78 11.67 13.15
CA LYS A 4 -3.93 12.58 13.34
C LYS A 4 -4.11 13.53 12.16
N ALA A 5 -3.02 13.90 11.48
CA ALA A 5 -3.02 14.78 10.31
C ALA A 5 -3.46 14.08 9.01
N CYS A 6 -3.23 12.77 8.87
CA CYS A 6 -3.63 12.01 7.68
C CYS A 6 -5.13 11.63 7.63
N GLY A 7 -5.91 11.89 8.69
CA GLY A 7 -7.33 11.53 8.79
C GLY A 7 -7.75 10.91 10.14
N GLY A 8 -6.89 10.98 11.17
CA GLY A 8 -7.18 10.38 12.47
C GLY A 8 -7.13 8.85 12.45
N VAL A 9 -7.60 8.24 13.54
CA VAL A 9 -7.66 6.78 13.68
C VAL A 9 -8.53 6.15 12.58
N ALA A 10 -9.56 6.85 12.12
CA ALA A 10 -10.45 6.41 11.03
C ALA A 10 -9.73 6.35 9.67
N GLY A 11 -8.86 7.32 9.36
CA GLY A 11 -8.06 7.30 8.13
C GLY A 11 -7.05 6.16 8.13
N VAL A 12 -6.36 5.96 9.26
CA VAL A 12 -5.40 4.86 9.43
C VAL A 12 -6.11 3.51 9.35
N SER A 13 -7.27 3.35 10.01
CA SER A 13 -8.05 2.12 9.95
C SER A 13 -8.55 1.83 8.53
N THR A 14 -8.95 2.86 7.77
CA THR A 14 -9.36 2.69 6.37
C THR A 14 -8.21 2.18 5.50
N ILE A 15 -7.01 2.74 5.64
CA ILE A 15 -5.82 2.28 4.90
C ILE A 15 -5.43 0.87 5.31
N ALA A 16 -5.51 0.55 6.62
CA ALA A 16 -5.24 -0.78 7.15
C ALA A 16 -6.24 -1.84 6.64
N VAL A 17 -7.51 -1.47 6.48
CA VAL A 17 -8.51 -2.38 5.88
C VAL A 17 -8.23 -2.59 4.39
N LEU A 18 -7.89 -1.53 3.66
CA LEU A 18 -7.57 -1.62 2.22
C LEU A 18 -6.33 -2.48 1.94
N ILE A 19 -5.27 -2.37 2.77
CA ILE A 19 -4.05 -3.17 2.58
C ILE A 19 -4.30 -4.66 2.84
N VAL A 20 -5.12 -4.98 3.84
CA VAL A 20 -5.51 -6.37 4.15
C VAL A 20 -6.38 -6.93 3.03
N LEU A 21 -7.39 -6.18 2.56
CA LEU A 21 -8.26 -6.59 1.45
C LEU A 21 -7.46 -6.83 0.15
N TYR A 22 -6.55 -5.93 -0.18
CA TYR A 22 -5.67 -6.07 -1.35
C TYR A 22 -4.80 -7.33 -1.26
N ASN A 23 -4.13 -7.55 -0.12
CA ASN A 23 -3.26 -8.72 0.06
C ASN A 23 -4.04 -10.04 0.11
N ALA A 24 -5.20 -10.07 0.77
CA ALA A 24 -6.07 -11.24 0.79
C ALA A 24 -6.56 -11.60 -0.63
N SER A 25 -6.92 -10.61 -1.45
CA SER A 25 -7.37 -10.83 -2.83
C SER A 25 -6.24 -11.34 -3.74
N ARG A 26 -5.01 -10.84 -3.55
CA ARG A 26 -3.81 -11.37 -4.22
C ARG A 26 -3.58 -12.83 -3.88
N MET A 27 -3.69 -13.18 -2.60
CA MET A 27 -3.53 -14.56 -2.14
C MET A 27 -4.63 -15.47 -2.70
N ALA A 28 -5.90 -15.05 -2.63
CA ALA A 28 -7.03 -15.80 -3.16
C ALA A 28 -6.86 -16.10 -4.67
N SER A 29 -6.35 -15.14 -5.44
CA SER A 29 -6.04 -15.33 -6.86
C SER A 29 -4.99 -16.42 -7.09
N GLY A 30 -3.95 -16.46 -6.25
CA GLY A 30 -2.92 -17.50 -6.29
C GLY A 30 -3.45 -18.88 -5.92
N LEU A 31 -4.26 -18.98 -4.85
CA LEU A 31 -4.86 -20.24 -4.40
C LEU A 31 -5.86 -20.79 -5.42
N GLN A 32 -6.64 -19.93 -6.07
CA GLN A 32 -7.58 -20.37 -7.10
C GLN A 32 -6.83 -20.99 -8.28
N LEU A 33 -5.70 -20.39 -8.68
CA LEU A 33 -4.84 -20.93 -9.73
C LEU A 33 -4.21 -22.27 -9.35
N ALA A 34 -3.74 -22.39 -8.10
CA ALA A 34 -3.23 -23.66 -7.58
C ALA A 34 -4.31 -24.75 -7.56
N ALA A 35 -5.53 -24.43 -7.10
CA ALA A 35 -6.65 -25.37 -7.07
C ALA A 35 -7.07 -25.82 -8.48
N TRP A 36 -7.08 -24.90 -9.45
CA TRP A 36 -7.34 -25.26 -10.85
C TRP A 36 -6.22 -26.12 -11.43
N ALA A 37 -4.95 -25.81 -11.15
CA ALA A 37 -3.83 -26.63 -11.58
C ALA A 37 -3.95 -28.07 -11.05
N ASN A 38 -4.28 -28.24 -9.76
CA ASN A 38 -4.48 -29.55 -9.15
C ASN A 38 -5.67 -30.30 -9.77
N ALA A 39 -6.81 -29.62 -9.94
CA ALA A 39 -7.99 -30.24 -10.56
C ALA A 39 -7.75 -30.70 -12.01
N ASN A 40 -6.92 -30.00 -12.78
CA ASN A 40 -6.56 -30.44 -14.14
C ASN A 40 -5.57 -31.61 -14.12
N ALA A 41 -4.70 -31.70 -13.12
CA ALA A 41 -3.80 -32.85 -12.96
C ALA A 41 -4.63 -34.13 -12.68
N GLU A 42 -5.55 -34.05 -11.72
CA GLU A 42 -6.46 -35.17 -11.38
C GLU A 42 -7.36 -35.58 -12.56
N ALA A 43 -7.89 -34.61 -13.31
CA ALA A 43 -8.72 -34.89 -14.49
C ALA A 43 -7.94 -35.59 -15.61
N LYS A 44 -6.65 -35.27 -15.78
CA LYS A 44 -5.77 -35.91 -16.76
C LYS A 44 -5.50 -37.37 -16.38
N ASP A 45 -5.31 -37.65 -15.09
CA ASP A 45 -5.09 -39.02 -14.58
C ASP A 45 -6.36 -39.88 -14.68
N ALA A 46 -7.55 -39.28 -14.52
CA ALA A 46 -8.84 -39.96 -14.63
C ALA A 46 -9.35 -40.15 -16.08
N GLY A 47 -8.63 -39.66 -17.10
CA GLY A 47 -9.02 -39.78 -18.51
C GLY A 47 -10.28 -39.00 -18.92
N HIS A 48 -10.80 -38.11 -18.08
CA HIS A 48 -11.97 -37.28 -18.37
C HIS A 48 -11.56 -35.96 -19.04
N VAL A 49 -12.02 -35.71 -20.27
CA VAL A 49 -11.71 -34.50 -21.06
C VAL A 49 -12.97 -33.64 -21.27
N ASP A 50 -13.78 -33.42 -20.24
CA ASP A 50 -14.86 -32.42 -20.28
C ASP A 50 -14.36 -31.05 -19.77
N THR A 51 -13.28 -30.58 -20.38
CA THR A 51 -12.51 -29.41 -19.92
C THR A 51 -13.21 -28.08 -20.21
N ARG A 52 -14.12 -28.01 -21.21
CA ARG A 52 -14.57 -26.73 -21.77
C ARG A 52 -15.56 -25.96 -20.86
N SER A 53 -16.49 -26.63 -20.20
CA SER A 53 -17.46 -25.97 -19.30
C SER A 53 -16.82 -25.58 -17.96
N ALA A 54 -16.06 -26.51 -17.36
CA ALA A 54 -15.31 -26.28 -16.13
C ALA A 54 -14.29 -25.14 -16.26
N SER A 55 -13.58 -25.06 -17.40
CA SER A 55 -12.63 -23.98 -17.67
C SER A 55 -13.30 -22.62 -17.81
N LYS A 56 -14.48 -22.54 -18.46
CA LYS A 56 -15.23 -21.28 -18.56
C LYS A 56 -15.68 -20.77 -17.20
N ALA A 57 -16.19 -21.65 -16.34
CA ALA A 57 -16.63 -21.30 -14.99
C ALA A 57 -15.45 -20.91 -14.07
N TYR A 58 -14.27 -21.50 -14.26
CA TYR A 58 -13.06 -21.09 -13.56
C TYR A 58 -12.58 -19.71 -14.03
N LEU A 59 -12.52 -19.50 -15.35
CA LEU A 59 -12.04 -18.26 -15.95
C LEU A 59 -12.91 -17.06 -15.54
N SER A 60 -14.24 -17.23 -15.49
CA SER A 60 -15.13 -16.16 -15.05
C SER A 60 -14.88 -15.74 -13.59
N ARG A 61 -14.71 -16.71 -12.68
CA ARG A 61 -14.35 -16.41 -11.26
C ARG A 61 -12.99 -15.73 -11.16
N TYR A 62 -12.00 -16.22 -11.91
CA TYR A 62 -10.66 -15.64 -11.93
C TYR A 62 -10.66 -14.19 -12.43
N LEU A 63 -11.42 -13.90 -13.49
CA LEU A 63 -11.56 -12.55 -14.03
C LEU A 63 -12.18 -11.59 -13.01
N VAL A 64 -13.27 -12.00 -12.35
CA VAL A 64 -13.93 -11.16 -11.32
C VAL A 64 -12.97 -10.85 -10.17
N LEU A 65 -12.25 -11.85 -9.69
CA LEU A 65 -11.29 -11.68 -8.59
C LEU A 65 -10.08 -10.82 -9.00
N SER A 66 -9.62 -10.97 -10.24
CA SER A 66 -8.52 -10.16 -10.79
C SER A 66 -8.91 -8.69 -10.91
N VAL A 67 -10.12 -8.41 -11.41
CA VAL A 67 -10.66 -7.04 -11.47
C VAL A 67 -10.80 -6.46 -10.07
N PHE A 68 -11.34 -7.23 -9.11
CA PHE A 68 -11.47 -6.80 -7.72
C PHE A 68 -10.11 -6.48 -7.08
N THR A 69 -9.10 -7.30 -7.34
CA THR A 69 -7.73 -7.07 -6.87
C THR A 69 -7.15 -5.79 -7.46
N GLY A 70 -7.37 -5.55 -8.75
CA GLY A 70 -6.95 -4.33 -9.44
C GLY A 70 -7.60 -3.07 -8.86
N VAL A 71 -8.92 -3.10 -8.65
CA VAL A 71 -9.66 -1.99 -8.02
C VAL A 71 -9.17 -1.74 -6.59
N SER A 72 -9.00 -2.79 -5.80
CA SER A 72 -8.49 -2.69 -4.42
C SER A 72 -7.08 -2.09 -4.38
N CYS A 73 -6.21 -2.48 -5.31
CA CYS A 73 -4.87 -1.91 -5.48
C CYS A 73 -4.94 -0.40 -5.77
N PHE A 74 -5.78 -0.01 -6.74
CA PHE A 74 -5.95 1.38 -7.12
C PHE A 74 -6.48 2.24 -5.96
N CYS A 75 -7.51 1.76 -5.26
CA CYS A 75 -8.06 2.44 -4.07
C CYS A 75 -7.01 2.59 -2.96
N PHE A 76 -6.22 1.54 -2.72
CA PHE A 76 -5.14 1.57 -1.73
C PHE A 76 -4.06 2.61 -2.08
N PHE A 77 -3.59 2.62 -3.33
CA PHE A 77 -2.62 3.61 -3.80
C PHE A 77 -3.16 5.04 -3.66
N MET A 78 -4.40 5.27 -4.10
CA MET A 78 -5.03 6.58 -3.96
C MET A 78 -5.17 7.01 -2.50
N ALA A 79 -5.53 6.10 -1.60
CA ALA A 79 -5.64 6.40 -0.18
C ALA A 79 -4.29 6.80 0.45
N ILE A 80 -3.21 6.09 0.11
CA ILE A 80 -1.85 6.45 0.57
C ILE A 80 -1.43 7.81 0.02
N GLN A 81 -1.65 8.07 -1.27
CA GLN A 81 -1.25 9.34 -1.86
C GLN A 81 -2.00 10.53 -1.25
N LEU A 82 -3.29 10.38 -0.98
CA LEU A 82 -4.07 11.40 -0.27
C LEU A 82 -3.58 11.59 1.18
N ALA A 83 -3.19 10.52 1.86
CA ALA A 83 -2.61 10.60 3.20
C ALA A 83 -1.25 11.30 3.20
N ALA A 84 -0.37 10.97 2.24
CA ALA A 84 0.94 11.59 2.08
C ALA A 84 0.81 13.09 1.76
N LEU A 85 -0.08 13.48 0.84
CA LEU A 85 -0.36 14.88 0.53
C LEU A 85 -0.86 15.67 1.74
N ARG A 86 -1.72 15.06 2.57
CA ARG A 86 -2.19 15.68 3.83
C ARG A 86 -1.06 15.83 4.84
N GLY A 87 -0.23 14.80 4.99
CA GLY A 87 0.97 14.81 5.85
C GLY A 87 1.94 15.92 5.46
N SER A 88 2.31 15.97 4.18
CA SER A 88 3.22 16.98 3.63
C SER A 88 2.68 18.41 3.81
N ARG A 89 1.38 18.64 3.53
CA ARG A 89 0.74 19.95 3.80
C ARG A 89 0.82 20.37 5.26
N ARG A 90 0.62 19.42 6.18
CA ARG A 90 0.70 19.68 7.63
C ARG A 90 2.12 20.03 8.05
N MET A 91 3.10 19.24 7.63
CA MET A 91 4.50 19.49 7.92
C MET A 91 4.96 20.83 7.36
N HIS A 92 4.57 21.16 6.13
CA HIS A 92 4.90 22.43 5.53
C HIS A 92 4.29 23.62 6.30
N ALA A 93 3.04 23.48 6.78
CA ALA A 93 2.41 24.50 7.62
C ALA A 93 3.10 24.67 8.98
N ASP A 94 3.39 23.56 9.68
CA ASP A 94 4.06 23.56 10.98
C ASP A 94 5.49 24.11 10.85
N LEU A 95 6.19 23.78 9.76
CA LEU A 95 7.52 24.31 9.46
C LEU A 95 7.47 25.81 9.17
N MET A 96 6.55 26.28 8.32
CA MET A 96 6.39 27.71 8.03
C MET A 96 6.06 28.52 9.28
N GLN A 97 5.19 28.00 10.15
CA GLN A 97 4.87 28.66 11.41
C GLN A 97 6.07 28.71 12.37
N SER A 98 6.83 27.62 12.45
CA SER A 98 8.08 27.56 13.23
C SER A 98 9.14 28.48 12.64
N LEU A 99 9.17 28.63 11.32
CA LEU A 99 10.08 29.54 10.63
C LEU A 99 9.75 30.98 10.99
N VAL A 100 8.52 31.43 10.73
CA VAL A 100 8.12 32.83 10.97
C VAL A 100 8.31 33.22 12.44
N SER A 101 8.07 32.30 13.37
CA SER A 101 8.29 32.54 14.81
C SER A 101 9.76 32.50 15.24
N ALA A 102 10.61 31.69 14.60
CA ALA A 102 12.04 31.68 14.84
C ALA A 102 12.77 32.83 14.12
N GLU A 103 12.29 33.26 12.97
CA GLU A 103 12.87 34.30 12.12
C GLU A 103 12.90 35.67 12.78
N MET A 104 11.92 36.04 13.62
CA MET A 104 11.99 37.31 14.37
C MET A 104 13.21 37.39 15.31
N ARG A 105 13.83 36.27 15.69
CA ARG A 105 14.97 36.23 16.61
C ARG A 105 16.30 35.90 15.91
N PHE A 106 16.24 35.40 14.68
CA PHE A 106 17.39 34.92 13.91
C PHE A 106 17.78 35.89 12.77
N PHE A 107 16.85 36.72 12.29
CA PHE A 107 17.09 37.69 11.20
C PHE A 107 17.99 38.86 11.60
N ASP A 108 18.12 39.15 12.89
CA ASP A 108 18.97 40.25 13.37
C ASP A 108 20.48 39.91 13.39
N MET A 109 20.89 38.63 13.23
CA MET A 109 22.28 38.23 13.49
C MET A 109 23.03 37.47 12.38
N THR A 110 22.42 36.86 11.35
CA THR A 110 23.18 36.31 10.18
C THR A 110 22.31 35.91 8.97
N PRO A 111 22.87 35.87 7.73
CA PRO A 111 22.14 35.53 6.51
C PRO A 111 22.08 34.00 6.29
N THR A 112 21.12 33.30 6.90
CA THR A 112 21.04 31.82 6.94
C THR A 112 20.05 31.15 5.97
N GLY A 113 19.85 31.70 4.77
CA GLY A 113 18.97 31.08 3.76
C GLY A 113 19.40 29.66 3.32
N ARG A 114 20.68 29.29 3.50
CA ARG A 114 21.22 27.98 3.09
C ARG A 114 20.82 26.83 4.05
N ALA A 115 20.70 27.11 5.35
CA ALA A 115 20.27 26.13 6.35
C ALA A 115 18.78 25.78 6.17
N LEU A 116 17.96 26.80 5.90
CA LEU A 116 16.55 26.64 5.57
C LEU A 116 16.35 25.77 4.33
N ASN A 117 17.06 26.10 3.24
CA ASN A 117 16.94 25.37 1.98
C ASN A 117 17.37 23.90 2.12
N ARG A 118 18.33 23.61 3.00
CA ARG A 118 18.74 22.23 3.33
C ARG A 118 17.68 21.51 4.14
N CYS A 119 17.14 22.13 5.19
CA CYS A 119 16.09 21.54 6.03
C CYS A 119 14.83 21.22 5.21
N LEU A 120 14.39 22.14 4.34
CA LEU A 120 13.28 21.93 3.41
C LEU A 120 13.52 20.76 2.47
N LYS A 121 14.74 20.64 1.92
CA LYS A 121 15.11 19.55 1.01
C LYS A 121 15.17 18.20 1.73
N ASP A 122 15.69 18.17 2.95
CA ASP A 122 15.76 16.96 3.78
C ASP A 122 14.34 16.50 4.19
N MET A 123 13.45 17.43 4.54
CA MET A 123 12.04 17.12 4.81
C MET A 123 11.31 16.57 3.59
N ALA A 124 11.47 17.20 2.42
CA ALA A 124 10.86 16.70 1.18
C ALA A 124 11.34 15.28 0.84
N THR A 125 12.64 15.01 1.04
CA THR A 125 13.22 13.69 0.80
C THR A 125 12.64 12.62 1.75
N ILE A 126 12.39 12.96 3.01
CA ILE A 126 11.77 12.04 3.98
C ILE A 126 10.30 11.79 3.62
N ASP A 127 9.56 12.84 3.25
CA ASP A 127 8.14 12.74 2.89
C ASP A 127 7.91 11.88 1.64
N ASP A 128 8.82 11.90 0.66
CA ASP A 128 8.71 11.07 -0.54
C ASP A 128 9.06 9.60 -0.27
N ASN A 129 10.08 9.34 0.57
CA ASN A 129 10.61 7.99 0.80
C ASN A 129 9.84 7.21 1.88
N MET A 130 9.34 7.89 2.91
CA MET A 130 8.73 7.25 4.07
C MET A 130 7.47 6.43 3.69
N PRO A 131 6.51 6.94 2.89
CA PRO A 131 5.33 6.15 2.50
C PRO A 131 5.68 4.90 1.70
N ALA A 132 6.68 4.99 0.81
CA ALA A 132 7.14 3.86 0.01
C ALA A 132 7.76 2.77 0.89
N ALA A 133 8.66 3.15 1.81
CA ALA A 133 9.30 2.22 2.73
C ALA A 133 8.28 1.50 3.63
N PHE A 134 7.31 2.23 4.20
CA PHE A 134 6.25 1.59 5.00
C PHE A 134 5.42 0.61 4.17
N ARG A 135 5.04 0.99 2.94
CA ARG A 135 4.29 0.12 2.04
C ARG A 135 5.04 -1.18 1.77
N GLU A 136 6.32 -1.11 1.40
CA GLU A 136 7.15 -2.27 1.11
C GLU A 136 7.32 -3.19 2.32
N LEU A 137 7.52 -2.61 3.51
CA LEU A 137 7.60 -3.37 4.76
C LEU A 137 6.31 -4.15 5.05
N PHE A 138 5.15 -3.49 4.94
CA PHE A 138 3.86 -4.16 5.21
C PHE A 138 3.53 -5.22 4.16
N ASP A 139 3.77 -4.96 2.87
CA ASP A 139 3.55 -5.95 1.80
C ASP A 139 4.45 -7.18 2.02
N SER A 140 5.73 -6.94 2.34
CA SER A 140 6.70 -8.02 2.61
C SER A 140 6.34 -8.84 3.85
N LEU A 141 5.91 -8.19 4.94
CA LEU A 141 5.49 -8.90 6.16
C LEU A 141 4.28 -9.79 5.90
N ILE A 142 3.25 -9.26 5.23
CA ILE A 142 2.05 -10.02 4.91
C ILE A 142 2.40 -11.18 3.97
N GLN A 143 3.22 -10.93 2.96
CA GLN A 143 3.66 -11.97 2.03
C GLN A 143 4.45 -13.08 2.72
N CYS A 144 5.37 -12.75 3.64
CA CYS A 144 6.08 -13.74 4.45
C CYS A 144 5.13 -14.56 5.32
N CYS A 145 4.14 -13.94 5.95
CA CYS A 145 3.14 -14.69 6.72
C CYS A 145 2.35 -15.66 5.83
N VAL A 146 1.93 -15.20 4.65
CA VAL A 146 1.18 -16.02 3.68
C VAL A 146 2.00 -17.21 3.20
N THR A 147 3.26 -17.02 2.82
CA THR A 147 4.10 -18.12 2.34
C THR A 147 4.36 -19.16 3.43
N VAL A 148 4.61 -18.72 4.67
CA VAL A 148 4.76 -19.63 5.82
C VAL A 148 3.49 -20.45 6.06
N ILE A 149 2.31 -19.83 5.99
CA ILE A 149 1.02 -20.53 6.13
C ILE A 149 0.87 -21.57 5.03
N ILE A 150 1.12 -21.20 3.77
CA ILE A 150 0.94 -22.11 2.62
C ILE A 150 1.89 -23.31 2.70
N VAL A 151 3.15 -23.12 3.09
CA VAL A 151 4.13 -24.22 3.19
C VAL A 151 3.87 -25.12 4.40
N SER A 152 3.28 -24.58 5.46
CA SER A 152 2.99 -25.33 6.68
C SER A 152 1.70 -26.16 6.59
N CYS A 153 0.83 -25.86 5.63
CA CYS A 153 -0.39 -26.62 5.32
C CYS A 153 -0.11 -27.71 4.28
#